data_AF-A0A0F9TSJ9-F1
#
_entry.id   AF-A0A0F9TSJ9-F1
#
_cell.length_a   1.000
_cell.length_b   1.000
_cell.length_c   1.000
_cell.angle_alpha   90.00
_cell.angle_beta   90.00
_cell.angle_gamma   90.00
#
_symmetry.space_group_name_H-M   'P 1'
#
loop_
_entity.id
_entity.type
_entity.pdbx_description
1 polymer ?
#
loop_
_entity_poly.entity_id
_entity_poly.type
_entity_poly.pdbx_seq_one_letter_code
_entity_poly.pdbx_strand_id
1 'polypeptide(L)'
;MVFVNDDNRVRCPQCRIIAIKLISVTDDGKGKRVCRHCKKKILGKKLKTRIVKFKLLKEDIKMAMTKQLKISEMSLDRLQAYAENYKLMAPGGVTESEKREFYISELQKLNEGKDNVGASIDAGKYKGVNSCKCSVCGEEKAVRAEVYAKRVEKFGSEEKLTAGYKCMECRRKEK
;
A
#
# COMPACT_ATOMS: atom_id res chain seq x y z
N MET A 1 -44.02 -24.36 -41.18
CA MET A 1 -42.61 -24.47 -40.77
C MET A 1 -42.08 -23.07 -40.52
N VAL A 2 -41.83 -22.70 -39.27
CA VAL A 2 -41.23 -21.41 -38.93
C VAL A 2 -39.72 -21.57 -39.04
N PHE A 3 -39.11 -20.91 -40.02
CA PHE A 3 -37.65 -20.82 -40.11
C PHE A 3 -37.18 -19.96 -38.93
N VAL A 4 -36.66 -20.61 -37.90
CA VAL A 4 -35.97 -19.94 -36.79
C VAL A 4 -34.59 -19.56 -37.32
N ASN A 5 -34.40 -18.29 -37.68
CA ASN A 5 -33.08 -17.76 -38.04
C ASN A 5 -32.15 -17.85 -36.82
N ASP A 6 -31.19 -18.76 -36.89
CA ASP A 6 -30.24 -19.14 -35.83
C ASP A 6 -29.02 -18.18 -35.70
N ASP A 7 -29.18 -16.90 -36.05
CA ASP A 7 -28.08 -15.96 -36.27
C ASP A 7 -27.98 -14.80 -35.26
N ASN A 8 -28.58 -14.93 -34.07
CA ASN A 8 -28.30 -14.01 -32.96
C ASN A 8 -26.99 -14.34 -32.20
N ARG A 9 -25.98 -14.80 -32.93
CA ARG A 9 -24.64 -15.10 -32.38
C ARG A 9 -23.84 -13.81 -32.23
N VAL A 10 -24.03 -13.09 -31.13
CA VAL A 10 -23.34 -11.82 -30.86
C VAL A 10 -21.82 -12.04 -30.73
N ARG A 11 -21.05 -11.40 -31.62
CA ARG A 11 -19.58 -11.50 -31.62
C ARG A 11 -18.97 -10.47 -30.69
N CYS A 12 -17.92 -10.87 -29.99
CA CYS A 12 -17.11 -9.95 -29.18
C CYS A 12 -16.43 -8.92 -30.08
N PRO A 13 -16.53 -7.61 -29.83
CA PRO A 13 -15.91 -6.58 -30.67
C PRO A 13 -14.37 -6.63 -30.65
N GLN A 14 -13.79 -7.20 -29.59
CA GLN A 14 -12.34 -7.25 -29.39
C GLN A 14 -11.66 -8.43 -30.11
N CYS A 15 -12.32 -9.59 -30.19
CA CYS A 15 -11.73 -10.82 -30.72
C CYS A 15 -12.58 -11.50 -31.80
N ARG A 16 -13.75 -10.95 -32.13
CA ARG A 16 -14.71 -11.45 -33.12
C ARG A 16 -15.24 -12.88 -32.88
N ILE A 17 -14.87 -13.51 -31.78
CA ILE A 17 -15.38 -14.82 -31.36
C ILE A 17 -16.84 -14.66 -30.93
N ILE A 18 -17.68 -15.60 -31.35
CA ILE A 18 -19.08 -15.72 -30.95
C ILE A 18 -19.13 -15.99 -29.45
N ALA A 19 -19.84 -15.14 -28.71
CA ALA A 19 -19.97 -15.29 -27.27
C ALA A 19 -21.45 -15.48 -26.93
N ILE A 20 -21.76 -16.58 -26.24
CA ILE A 20 -23.11 -16.88 -25.72
C ILE A 20 -23.58 -15.74 -24.78
N LYS A 21 -22.64 -15.10 -24.08
CA LYS A 21 -22.91 -13.98 -23.18
C LYS A 21 -21.81 -12.92 -23.30
N LEU A 22 -22.19 -11.72 -23.68
CA LEU A 22 -21.32 -10.55 -23.55
C LEU A 22 -21.48 -9.92 -22.17
N ILE A 23 -20.37 -9.47 -21.61
CA ILE A 23 -20.29 -8.88 -20.28
C ILE A 23 -19.90 -7.41 -20.44
N SER A 24 -20.56 -6.51 -19.71
CA SER A 24 -20.18 -5.12 -19.65
C SER A 24 -18.84 -4.95 -18.92
N VAL A 25 -17.95 -4.19 -19.53
CA VAL A 25 -16.74 -3.64 -18.92
C VAL A 25 -16.83 -2.14 -19.07
N THR A 26 -16.78 -1.42 -17.95
CA THR A 26 -16.72 0.03 -17.95
C THR A 26 -15.26 0.48 -18.09
N ASP A 27 -14.99 1.19 -19.18
CA ASP A 27 -13.78 1.98 -19.39
C ASP A 27 -14.23 3.44 -19.37
N ASP A 28 -13.76 4.22 -18.40
CA ASP A 28 -13.92 5.68 -18.37
C ASP A 28 -15.38 6.18 -18.52
N GLY A 29 -16.33 5.44 -17.94
CA GLY A 29 -17.76 5.76 -18.02
C GLY A 29 -18.48 5.25 -19.29
N LYS A 30 -17.75 4.71 -20.28
CA LYS A 30 -18.32 4.10 -21.49
C LYS A 30 -18.33 2.57 -21.35
N GLY A 31 -19.51 1.99 -21.19
CA GLY A 31 -19.68 0.53 -21.10
C GLY A 31 -19.44 -0.16 -22.44
N LYS A 32 -18.46 -1.07 -22.53
CA LYS A 32 -18.23 -1.95 -23.69
C LYS A 32 -18.64 -3.38 -23.36
N ARG A 33 -19.38 -4.03 -24.27
CA ARG A 33 -19.81 -5.44 -24.12
C ARG A 33 -18.78 -6.37 -24.78
N VAL A 34 -18.08 -7.19 -23.98
CA VAL A 34 -17.01 -8.09 -24.46
C VAL A 34 -17.18 -9.52 -23.94
N CYS A 35 -16.55 -10.51 -24.58
CA CYS A 35 -16.54 -11.89 -24.08
C CYS A 35 -15.74 -12.03 -22.78
N ARG A 36 -15.94 -13.14 -22.07
CA ARG A 36 -15.28 -13.44 -20.79
C ARG A 36 -13.75 -13.42 -20.88
N HIS A 37 -13.18 -13.91 -21.98
CA HIS A 37 -11.73 -13.94 -22.18
C HIS A 37 -11.15 -12.53 -22.34
N CYS A 38 -11.75 -11.71 -23.20
CA CYS A 38 -11.33 -10.33 -23.41
C CYS A 38 -11.53 -9.49 -22.15
N LYS A 39 -12.61 -9.72 -21.37
CA LYS A 39 -12.78 -9.10 -20.05
C LYS A 39 -11.60 -9.37 -19.13
N LYS A 40 -11.17 -10.63 -18.98
CA LYS A 40 -10.01 -10.98 -18.14
C LYS A 40 -8.72 -10.28 -18.60
N LYS A 41 -8.46 -10.23 -19.92
CA LYS A 41 -7.28 -9.53 -20.47
C LYS A 41 -7.32 -8.03 -20.21
N ILE A 42 -8.46 -7.37 -20.42
CA ILE A 42 -8.62 -5.92 -20.20
C ILE A 42 -8.40 -5.59 -18.71
N LEU A 43 -9.07 -6.32 -17.81
CA LEU A 43 -8.92 -6.12 -16.37
C LEU A 43 -7.49 -6.41 -15.89
N GLY A 44 -6.85 -7.47 -16.41
CA GLY A 44 -5.46 -7.78 -16.10
C GLY A 44 -4.48 -6.70 -16.53
N LYS A 45 -4.66 -6.13 -17.74
CA LYS A 45 -3.86 -4.98 -18.19
C LYS A 45 -4.07 -3.76 -17.29
N LYS A 46 -5.32 -3.43 -16.93
CA LYS A 46 -5.62 -2.34 -15.98
C LYS A 46 -4.94 -2.52 -14.63
N LEU A 47 -5.00 -3.74 -14.09
CA LEU A 47 -4.37 -4.05 -12.80
C LEU A 47 -2.85 -3.86 -12.89
N LYS A 48 -2.21 -4.34 -13.96
CA LYS A 48 -0.77 -4.10 -14.20
C LYS A 48 -0.45 -2.62 -14.31
N THR A 49 -1.22 -1.84 -15.08
CA THR A 49 -1.02 -0.38 -15.21
C THR A 49 -1.19 0.33 -13.86
N ARG A 50 -2.20 -0.05 -13.07
CA ARG A 50 -2.39 0.50 -11.72
C ARG A 50 -1.24 0.14 -10.78
N ILE A 51 -0.75 -1.10 -10.82
CA ILE A 51 0.41 -1.53 -10.03
C ILE A 51 1.66 -0.75 -10.42
N VAL A 52 1.91 -0.55 -11.72
CA VAL A 52 3.05 0.26 -12.20
C VAL A 52 2.90 1.71 -11.74
N LYS A 53 1.72 2.31 -11.91
CA LYS A 53 1.44 3.67 -11.43
C LYS A 53 1.65 3.80 -9.91
N PHE A 54 1.22 2.80 -9.13
CA PHE A 54 1.40 2.77 -7.68
C PHE A 54 2.86 2.57 -7.26
N LYS A 55 3.64 1.76 -8.00
CA LYS A 55 5.08 1.59 -7.76
C LYS A 55 5.85 2.87 -8.05
N LEU A 56 5.57 3.52 -9.19
CA LEU A 56 6.17 4.82 -9.54
C LEU A 56 5.86 5.89 -8.48
N LEU A 57 4.59 5.98 -8.05
CA LEU A 57 4.22 6.84 -6.93
C LEU A 57 5.02 6.51 -5.67
N LYS A 58 5.13 5.23 -5.30
CA LYS A 58 5.87 4.82 -4.10
C LYS A 58 7.37 5.17 -4.19
N GLU A 59 7.98 5.10 -5.36
CA GLU A 59 9.37 5.51 -5.59
C GLU A 59 9.54 7.03 -5.58
N ASP A 60 8.65 7.79 -6.22
CA ASP A 60 8.63 9.26 -6.15
C ASP A 60 8.46 9.74 -4.70
N ILE A 61 7.61 9.05 -3.93
CA ILE A 61 7.40 9.31 -2.51
C ILE A 61 8.65 8.98 -1.70
N LYS A 62 9.29 7.84 -1.99
CA LYS A 62 10.54 7.47 -1.34
C LYS A 62 11.64 8.48 -1.64
N MET A 63 11.73 8.96 -2.88
CA MET A 63 12.65 10.00 -3.32
C MET A 63 12.40 11.35 -2.64
N ALA A 64 11.12 11.76 -2.52
CA ALA A 64 10.72 12.94 -1.78
C ALA A 64 11.01 12.83 -0.27
N MET A 65 10.82 11.63 0.32
CA MET A 65 11.15 11.36 1.72
C MET A 65 12.66 11.27 1.98
N THR A 66 13.48 10.87 1.00
CA THR A 66 14.95 10.81 1.12
C THR A 66 15.66 12.17 0.98
N LYS A 67 14.96 13.30 1.22
CA LYS A 67 15.50 14.67 1.21
C LYS A 67 16.04 15.17 -0.15
N GLN A 68 15.77 14.49 -1.26
CA GLN A 68 16.24 14.95 -2.59
C GLN A 68 15.26 15.90 -3.30
N LEU A 69 14.01 16.01 -2.85
CA LEU A 69 13.04 16.98 -3.35
C LEU A 69 12.38 17.68 -2.16
N LYS A 70 12.52 19.01 -2.07
CA LYS A 70 11.75 19.78 -1.08
C LYS A 70 10.29 19.76 -1.51
N ILE A 71 9.37 19.41 -0.61
CA ILE A 71 7.91 19.43 -0.87
C ILE A 71 7.48 20.81 -1.41
N SER A 72 8.16 21.88 -0.99
CA SER A 72 7.97 23.26 -1.45
C SER A 72 8.27 23.50 -2.94
N GLU A 73 9.00 22.59 -3.60
CA GLU A 73 9.37 22.69 -5.02
C GLU A 73 8.44 21.89 -5.94
N MET A 74 7.46 21.17 -5.37
CA MET A 74 6.52 20.37 -6.15
C MET A 74 5.43 21.24 -6.80
N SER A 75 4.97 20.81 -7.99
CA SER A 75 3.80 21.38 -8.66
C SER A 75 2.51 21.02 -7.94
N LEU A 76 1.47 21.84 -8.13
CA LEU A 76 0.16 21.64 -7.49
C LEU A 76 -0.46 20.28 -7.85
N ASP A 77 -0.39 19.87 -9.11
CA ASP A 77 -0.90 18.56 -9.57
C ASP A 77 -0.27 17.38 -8.81
N ARG A 78 1.04 17.47 -8.56
CA ARG A 78 1.76 16.43 -7.81
C ARG A 78 1.40 16.44 -6.33
N LEU A 79 1.27 17.63 -5.74
CA LEU A 79 0.83 17.78 -4.34
C LEU A 79 -0.59 17.23 -4.14
N GLN A 80 -1.50 17.53 -5.06
CA GLN A 80 -2.88 17.05 -5.01
C GLN A 80 -2.95 15.52 -5.17
N ALA A 81 -2.24 14.95 -6.15
CA ALA A 81 -2.15 13.50 -6.30
C ALA A 81 -1.58 12.81 -5.05
N TYR A 82 -0.66 13.48 -4.34
CA TYR A 82 -0.09 12.96 -3.11
C TYR A 82 -1.08 13.07 -1.93
N ALA A 83 -1.75 14.21 -1.80
CA ALA A 83 -2.78 14.48 -0.82
C ALA A 83 -3.98 13.53 -0.91
N GLU A 84 -4.40 13.15 -2.13
CA GLU A 84 -5.48 12.18 -2.36
C GLU A 84 -5.18 10.80 -1.76
N ASN A 85 -3.90 10.37 -1.75
CA ASN A 85 -3.52 9.10 -1.11
C ASN A 85 -3.75 9.12 0.41
N TYR A 86 -3.66 10.30 1.02
CA TYR A 86 -3.92 10.52 2.44
C TYR A 86 -5.35 11.00 2.72
N LYS A 87 -6.21 11.04 1.69
CA LYS A 87 -7.60 11.55 1.78
C LYS A 87 -7.68 12.99 2.28
N LEU A 88 -6.65 13.80 2.02
CA LEU A 88 -6.65 15.22 2.31
C LEU A 88 -7.43 15.95 1.21
N MET A 89 -8.40 16.77 1.59
CA MET A 89 -9.15 17.62 0.66
C MET A 89 -8.91 19.08 1.01
N ALA A 90 -8.52 19.88 0.01
CA ALA A 90 -8.41 21.32 0.17
C ALA A 90 -9.80 21.95 0.39
N PRO A 91 -9.90 23.06 1.13
CA PRO A 91 -11.13 23.81 1.26
C PRO A 91 -11.66 24.27 -0.11
N GLY A 92 -12.98 24.40 -0.23
CA GLY A 92 -13.62 24.97 -1.41
C GLY A 92 -13.47 26.49 -1.46
N GLY A 93 -13.44 27.09 -2.65
CA GLY A 93 -13.45 28.55 -2.82
C GLY A 93 -12.13 29.27 -2.61
N VAL A 94 -11.02 28.56 -2.43
CA VAL A 94 -9.67 29.14 -2.31
C VAL A 94 -8.91 29.17 -3.64
N THR A 95 -7.94 30.09 -3.74
CA THR A 95 -7.03 30.24 -4.88
C THR A 95 -6.07 29.06 -5.02
N GLU A 96 -5.45 28.89 -6.19
CA GLU A 96 -4.47 27.82 -6.42
C GLU A 96 -3.26 27.90 -5.48
N SER A 97 -2.82 29.10 -5.15
CA SER A 97 -1.71 29.33 -4.20
C SER A 97 -2.06 28.85 -2.79
N GLU A 98 -3.25 29.17 -2.30
CA GLU A 98 -3.73 28.73 -0.98
C GLU A 98 -3.92 27.21 -0.91
N LYS A 99 -4.43 26.58 -1.99
CA LYS A 99 -4.49 25.11 -2.08
C LYS A 99 -3.11 24.48 -2.01
N ARG A 100 -2.12 25.09 -2.65
CA ARG A 100 -0.74 24.62 -2.64
C ARG A 100 -0.16 24.65 -1.24
N GLU A 101 -0.31 25.77 -0.54
CA GLU A 101 0.17 25.94 0.84
C GLU A 101 -0.51 24.96 1.80
N PHE A 102 -1.83 24.76 1.66
CA PHE A 102 -2.58 23.77 2.42
C PHE A 102 -1.98 22.36 2.24
N TYR A 103 -1.78 21.92 1.00
CA TYR A 103 -1.23 20.59 0.75
C TYR A 103 0.21 20.46 1.25
N ILE A 104 1.06 21.47 1.06
CA ILE A 104 2.44 21.46 1.56
C ILE A 104 2.43 21.30 3.08
N SER A 105 1.64 22.09 3.79
CA SER A 105 1.57 22.08 5.26
C SER A 105 1.09 20.72 5.81
N GLU A 106 -0.02 20.19 5.28
CA GLU A 106 -0.56 18.90 5.73
C GLU A 106 0.37 17.72 5.41
N LEU A 107 1.03 17.74 4.25
CA LEU A 107 1.99 16.72 3.87
C LEU A 107 3.29 16.81 4.69
N GLN A 108 3.71 18.01 5.08
CA GLN A 108 4.82 18.21 6.01
C GLN A 108 4.49 17.65 7.41
N LYS A 109 3.31 17.96 7.96
CA LYS A 109 2.85 17.38 9.24
C LYS A 109 2.83 15.85 9.22
N LEU A 110 2.40 15.25 8.11
CA LEU A 110 2.41 13.79 7.94
C LEU A 110 3.83 13.20 7.88
N ASN A 111 4.82 13.94 7.38
CA ASN A 111 6.21 13.53 7.40
C ASN A 111 6.83 13.67 8.80
N GLU A 112 6.57 14.78 9.48
CA GLU A 112 7.01 14.99 10.87
C GLU A 112 6.40 13.96 11.83
N GLY A 113 5.15 13.54 11.58
CA GLY A 113 4.51 12.45 12.30
C GLY A 113 5.18 11.08 12.07
N LYS A 114 5.83 10.85 10.91
CA LYS A 114 6.55 9.59 10.63
C LYS A 114 7.92 9.51 11.26
N ASP A 115 8.59 10.66 11.45
CA ASP A 115 9.84 10.69 12.22
C ASP A 115 9.57 10.37 13.71
N ASN A 116 8.35 10.63 14.21
CA ASN A 116 7.93 10.25 15.57
C ASN A 116 7.46 8.79 15.73
N VAL A 117 7.10 8.09 14.64
CA VAL A 117 6.82 6.63 14.69
C VAL A 117 8.12 5.82 14.67
N GLY A 118 9.24 6.43 14.30
CA GLY A 118 10.58 5.84 14.43
C GLY A 118 11.35 6.25 15.69
N ALA A 119 11.00 7.37 16.33
CA ALA A 119 11.83 8.01 17.36
C ALA A 119 11.31 7.93 18.80
N SER A 120 10.17 7.28 19.07
CA SER A 120 9.71 7.03 20.45
C SER A 120 10.01 5.60 20.93
N ILE A 121 11.08 5.00 20.43
CA ILE A 121 11.66 3.84 21.09
C ILE A 121 12.84 4.41 21.88
N ASP A 122 12.69 4.54 23.19
CA ASP A 122 13.80 4.76 24.13
C ASP A 122 14.78 3.57 24.04
N ALA A 123 15.50 3.45 22.92
CA ALA A 123 16.60 2.52 22.76
C ALA A 123 17.71 2.81 23.79
N GLY A 124 17.72 4.04 24.34
CA GLY A 124 18.51 4.42 25.51
C GLY A 124 18.22 3.55 26.74
N LYS A 125 16.96 3.16 26.98
CA LYS A 125 16.55 2.35 28.15
C LYS A 125 17.10 0.92 28.10
N TYR A 126 17.35 0.39 26.90
CA TYR A 126 17.82 -0.98 26.69
C TYR A 126 19.29 -1.05 26.22
N LYS A 127 20.07 0.03 26.39
CA LYS A 127 21.52 0.00 26.15
C LYS A 127 22.18 -1.02 27.09
N GLY A 128 22.42 -2.23 26.58
CA GLY A 128 23.07 -3.33 27.32
C GLY A 128 22.26 -4.63 27.32
N VAL A 129 20.95 -4.57 27.09
CA VAL A 129 20.10 -5.76 27.01
C VAL A 129 20.04 -6.24 25.57
N ASN A 130 20.83 -7.27 25.27
CA ASN A 130 21.02 -7.78 23.92
C ASN A 130 20.56 -9.22 23.75
N SER A 131 19.62 -9.71 24.56
CA SER A 131 19.20 -11.11 24.50
C SER A 131 17.72 -11.31 24.78
N CYS A 132 17.13 -12.35 24.19
CA CYS A 132 15.79 -12.84 24.51
C CYS A 132 15.85 -14.34 24.78
N LYS A 133 15.20 -14.81 25.85
CA LYS A 133 15.09 -16.24 26.17
C LYS A 133 13.86 -16.86 25.50
N CYS A 134 14.04 -17.97 24.80
CA CYS A 134 12.95 -18.72 24.18
C CYS A 134 12.14 -19.48 25.24
N SER A 135 10.82 -19.35 25.25
CA SER A 135 9.95 -20.05 26.20
C SER A 135 9.80 -21.56 25.93
N VAL A 136 10.16 -22.01 24.72
CA VAL A 136 10.01 -23.42 24.31
C VAL A 136 11.32 -24.20 24.49
N CYS A 137 12.44 -23.68 23.97
CA CYS A 137 13.74 -24.37 24.09
C CYS A 137 14.62 -23.84 25.21
N GLY A 138 14.22 -22.77 25.92
CA GLY A 138 15.00 -22.18 27.01
C GLY A 138 16.27 -21.44 26.58
N GLU A 139 16.66 -21.52 25.30
CA GLU A 139 17.88 -20.89 24.79
C GLU A 139 17.79 -19.36 24.78
N GLU A 140 18.88 -18.73 25.18
CA GLU A 140 19.07 -17.30 25.10
C GLU A 140 19.62 -16.93 23.71
N LYS A 141 18.90 -16.07 23.00
CA LYS A 141 19.26 -15.62 21.65
C LYS A 141 19.68 -14.17 21.70
N ALA A 142 20.86 -13.86 21.13
CA ALA A 142 21.32 -12.49 21.01
C ALA A 142 20.47 -11.70 20.01
N VAL A 143 20.13 -10.46 20.37
CA VAL A 143 19.24 -9.55 19.63
C VAL A 143 19.79 -8.14 19.78
N ARG A 144 19.83 -7.37 18.70
CA ARG A 144 20.21 -5.95 18.75
C ARG A 144 19.23 -5.18 19.66
N ALA A 145 19.71 -4.23 20.44
CA ALA A 145 18.91 -3.42 21.36
C ALA A 145 17.64 -2.81 20.72
N GLU A 146 17.73 -2.29 19.48
CA GLU A 146 16.57 -1.76 18.75
C GLU A 146 15.49 -2.82 18.49
N VAL A 147 15.92 -4.05 18.17
CA VAL A 147 15.02 -5.17 17.89
C VAL A 147 14.45 -5.71 19.20
N TYR A 148 15.22 -5.67 20.29
CA TYR A 148 14.73 -6.02 21.62
C TYR A 148 13.62 -5.06 22.06
N ALA A 149 13.86 -3.74 21.98
CA ALA A 149 12.88 -2.73 22.36
C ALA A 149 11.56 -2.87 21.57
N LYS A 150 11.64 -3.07 20.24
CA LYS A 150 10.45 -3.37 19.39
C LYS A 150 9.71 -4.63 19.82
N ARG A 151 10.43 -5.65 20.31
CA ARG A 151 9.80 -6.87 20.82
C ARG A 151 9.13 -6.63 22.16
N VAL A 152 9.76 -5.91 23.09
CA VAL A 152 9.14 -5.55 24.37
C VAL A 152 7.85 -4.76 24.15
N GLU A 153 7.88 -3.77 23.29
CA GLU A 153 6.69 -2.97 22.92
C GLU A 153 5.59 -3.86 22.33
N LYS A 154 5.94 -4.76 21.39
CA LYS A 154 4.97 -5.68 20.79
C LYS A 154 4.32 -6.62 21.80
N PHE A 155 5.07 -7.08 22.80
CA PHE A 155 4.57 -7.99 23.83
C PHE A 155 3.96 -7.24 25.02
N GLY A 156 4.14 -5.92 25.11
CA GLY A 156 3.60 -5.04 26.14
C GLY A 156 4.44 -4.94 27.42
N SER A 157 5.36 -5.89 27.68
CA SER A 157 6.33 -5.84 28.77
C SER A 157 7.48 -6.84 28.56
N GLU A 158 8.60 -6.69 29.29
CA GLU A 158 9.74 -7.63 29.24
C GLU A 158 9.36 -9.02 29.78
N GLU A 159 8.52 -9.07 30.81
CA GLU A 159 8.00 -10.32 31.39
C GLU A 159 7.17 -11.09 30.35
N LYS A 160 6.28 -10.39 29.63
CA LYS A 160 5.48 -10.99 28.56
C LYS A 160 6.33 -11.43 27.38
N LEU A 161 7.40 -10.68 27.08
CA LEU A 161 8.37 -11.09 26.06
C LEU A 161 9.05 -12.41 26.46
N THR A 162 9.52 -12.53 27.70
CA THR A 162 10.20 -13.74 28.19
C THR A 162 9.26 -14.95 28.24
N ALA A 163 8.00 -14.74 28.65
CA ALA A 163 7.00 -15.81 28.71
C ALA A 163 6.53 -16.28 27.33
N GLY A 164 6.43 -15.37 26.36
CA GLY A 164 5.82 -15.64 25.05
C GLY A 164 6.79 -15.75 23.87
N TYR A 165 8.07 -15.42 24.04
CA TYR A 165 9.02 -15.40 22.93
C TYR A 165 9.38 -16.82 22.47
N LYS A 166 9.04 -17.11 21.22
CA LYS A 166 9.49 -18.32 20.52
C LYS A 166 10.58 -17.98 19.51
N CYS A 167 11.71 -18.70 19.57
CA CYS A 167 12.79 -18.58 18.58
C CYS A 167 12.32 -19.07 17.19
N MET A 168 13.09 -18.73 16.14
CA MET A 168 12.75 -19.11 14.76
C MET A 168 12.62 -20.63 14.57
N GLU A 169 13.45 -21.42 15.25
CA GLU A 169 13.42 -22.87 15.16
C GLU A 169 12.16 -23.46 15.80
N CYS A 170 11.83 -23.05 17.02
CA CYS A 170 10.59 -23.49 17.70
C CYS A 170 9.34 -23.05 16.93
N ARG A 171 9.33 -21.83 16.36
CA ARG A 171 8.21 -21.37 15.52
C ARG A 171 8.01 -22.19 14.25
N ARG A 172 9.06 -22.80 13.71
CA ARG A 172 8.97 -23.65 12.51
C ARG A 172 8.46 -25.05 12.82
N LYS A 173 8.72 -25.57 14.02
CA LYS A 173 8.25 -26.90 14.45
C LYS A 173 6.75 -26.95 14.76
N GLU A 174 6.13 -25.80 15.06
CA GLU A 174 4.68 -25.70 15.33
C GLU A 174 3.82 -25.47 14.07
N LYS A 175 4.42 -25.33 12.89
CA LYS A 175 3.70 -25.18 11.61
C LYS A 175 3.74 -26.47 10.81
#